data_AF-A0A838KLC6-F1
#
_entry.id   AF-A0A838KLC6-F1
#
_cell.length_a   1.000
_cell.length_b   1.000
_cell.length_c   1.000
_cell.angle_alpha   90.00
_cell.angle_beta   90.00
_cell.angle_gamma   90.00
#
_symmetry.space_group_name_H-M   'P 1'
#
loop_
_entity.id
_entity.type
_entity.pdbx_description
1 polymer ?
#
loop_
_entity_poly.entity_id
_entity_poly.type
_entity_poly.pdbx_seq_one_letter_code
_entity_poly.pdbx_strand_id
1 'polypeptide(L)'
;MSEPRVPTVPAGHEDPTRPAPERQGRIVVVTYNPIAAAIVAIAEQAGRPTTVLDHRDAEGSDPGAAATDPAVWLSRNPLGPDDALVFCDHDAPQTLELLRSALRGRTGYVAMMGSRRRAESVVTTLQQESFSEEALRRLHVPAGLDIGGKAPGEIALSVVAEIVASAYGRSGAPMRDDLG
;
A
#
# COMPACT_ATOMS: atom_id res chain seq x y z
N MET A 1 -17.76 45.82 -12.41
CA MET A 1 -16.78 44.84 -11.91
C MET A 1 -16.86 43.63 -12.81
N SER A 2 -15.84 43.38 -13.64
CA SER A 2 -15.79 42.23 -14.55
C SER A 2 -15.39 40.99 -13.76
N GLU A 3 -16.20 39.93 -13.80
CA GLU A 3 -15.80 38.63 -13.27
C GLU A 3 -14.55 38.11 -14.02
N PRO A 4 -13.59 37.49 -13.32
CA PRO A 4 -12.44 36.87 -13.96
C PRO A 4 -12.91 35.65 -14.77
N ARG A 5 -12.64 35.65 -16.08
CA ARG A 5 -12.85 34.46 -16.91
C ARG A 5 -11.87 33.37 -16.44
N VAL A 6 -12.42 32.27 -15.93
CA VAL A 6 -11.67 31.03 -15.72
C VAL A 6 -11.12 30.59 -17.09
N PRO A 7 -9.80 30.36 -17.24
CA PRO A 7 -9.26 29.84 -18.48
C PRO A 7 -9.83 28.45 -18.73
N THR A 8 -10.57 28.27 -19.82
CA THR A 8 -10.95 26.95 -20.31
C THR A 8 -9.71 26.27 -20.89
N VAL A 9 -9.18 25.28 -20.18
CA VAL A 9 -8.07 24.44 -20.65
C VAL A 9 -8.56 23.63 -21.87
N PRO A 10 -7.80 23.59 -22.98
CA PRO A 10 -8.18 22.82 -24.15
C PRO A 10 -8.28 21.32 -23.80
N ALA A 11 -9.31 20.65 -24.32
CA ALA A 11 -9.51 19.21 -24.13
C ALA A 11 -8.31 18.44 -24.67
N GLY A 12 -7.60 17.70 -23.78
CA GLY A 12 -6.47 16.83 -24.15
C GLY A 12 -5.22 16.95 -23.26
N HIS A 13 -5.18 17.88 -22.30
CA HIS A 13 -4.11 17.93 -21.29
C HIS A 13 -4.72 17.57 -19.93
N GLU A 14 -4.66 16.30 -19.54
CA GLU A 14 -4.93 15.92 -18.16
C GLU A 14 -3.85 16.58 -17.29
N ASP A 15 -4.28 17.36 -16.30
CA ASP A 15 -3.37 17.94 -15.33
C ASP A 15 -2.70 16.80 -14.53
N PRO A 16 -1.40 16.53 -14.72
CA PRO A 16 -0.73 15.41 -14.06
C PRO A 16 -0.67 15.58 -12.55
N THR A 17 -0.96 16.79 -12.03
CA THR A 17 -0.99 17.08 -10.60
C THR A 17 -2.37 16.85 -9.97
N ARG A 18 -3.42 16.65 -10.79
CA ARG A 18 -4.76 16.38 -10.28
C ARG A 18 -4.94 14.87 -10.06
N PRO A 19 -5.12 14.42 -8.81
CA PRO A 19 -5.42 13.02 -8.54
C PRO A 19 -6.70 12.61 -9.29
N ALA A 20 -6.65 11.53 -10.09
CA ALA A 20 -7.87 10.93 -10.64
C ALA A 20 -8.72 10.43 -9.45
N PRO A 21 -9.91 11.01 -9.20
CA PRO A 21 -10.58 10.94 -7.90
C PRO A 21 -11.18 9.57 -7.57
N GLU A 22 -11.17 8.60 -8.49
CA GLU A 22 -11.93 7.35 -8.35
C GLU A 22 -11.10 6.12 -7.97
N ARG A 23 -9.76 6.19 -7.96
CA ARG A 23 -8.85 5.04 -7.72
C ARG A 23 -7.91 5.19 -6.52
N GLN A 24 -8.21 6.12 -5.61
CA GLN A 24 -7.32 6.47 -4.48
C GLN A 24 -7.94 6.08 -3.15
N GLY A 25 -8.03 4.78 -2.89
CA GLY A 25 -8.42 4.26 -1.58
C GLY A 25 -7.33 4.48 -0.53
N ARG A 26 -7.64 4.14 0.72
CA ARG A 26 -6.76 4.36 1.88
C ARG A 26 -5.61 3.35 1.93
N ILE A 27 -4.56 3.69 2.66
CA ILE A 27 -3.47 2.76 3.03
C ILE A 27 -3.60 2.40 4.50
N VAL A 28 -3.79 1.12 4.78
CA VAL A 28 -3.72 0.57 6.12
C VAL A 28 -2.35 -0.03 6.34
N VAL A 29 -1.65 0.45 7.37
CA VAL A 29 -0.31 0.01 7.74
C VAL A 29 -0.41 -0.77 9.04
N VAL A 30 0.10 -1.99 9.05
CA VAL A 30 0.12 -2.86 10.23
C VAL A 30 1.54 -2.89 10.80
N THR A 31 1.62 -2.60 12.10
CA THR A 31 2.83 -2.38 12.92
C THR A 31 3.53 -1.06 12.60
N TYR A 32 3.72 -0.21 13.62
CA TYR A 32 4.44 1.04 13.45
C TYR A 32 5.97 0.81 13.53
N ASN A 33 6.72 1.43 12.63
CA ASN A 33 8.18 1.49 12.68
C ASN A 33 8.63 2.70 11.83
N PRO A 34 9.94 3.01 11.73
CA PRO A 34 10.39 4.14 10.92
C PRO A 34 9.99 4.07 9.44
N ILE A 35 9.79 2.86 8.87
CA ILE A 35 9.30 2.69 7.51
C ILE A 35 7.80 3.01 7.44
N ALA A 36 7.00 2.52 8.38
CA ALA A 36 5.58 2.84 8.48
C ALA A 36 5.32 4.35 8.61
N ALA A 37 6.11 5.03 9.45
CA ALA A 37 6.05 6.48 9.59
C ALA A 37 6.32 7.21 8.26
N ALA A 38 7.33 6.76 7.51
CA ALA A 38 7.64 7.31 6.21
C ALA A 38 6.57 6.97 5.15
N ILE A 39 5.97 5.77 5.20
CA ILE A 39 4.83 5.40 4.34
C ILE A 39 3.67 6.37 4.58
N VAL A 40 3.31 6.63 5.85
CA VAL A 40 2.25 7.58 6.21
C VAL A 40 2.53 8.95 5.63
N ALA A 41 3.73 9.50 5.87
CA ALA A 41 4.10 10.82 5.38
C ALA A 41 4.02 10.91 3.84
N ILE A 42 4.56 9.93 3.11
CA ILE A 42 4.55 9.95 1.64
C ILE A 42 3.13 9.76 1.10
N ALA A 43 2.33 8.87 1.72
CA ALA A 43 0.96 8.60 1.30
C ALA A 43 0.05 9.82 1.47
N GLU A 44 0.16 10.54 2.58
CA GLU A 44 -0.60 11.77 2.82
C GLU A 44 -0.26 12.84 1.77
N GLN A 45 1.03 13.01 1.44
CA GLN A 45 1.46 13.91 0.37
C GLN A 45 0.94 13.48 -1.01
N ALA A 46 0.75 12.17 -1.23
CA ALA A 46 0.14 11.62 -2.43
C ALA A 46 -1.40 11.65 -2.43
N GLY A 47 -2.04 12.26 -1.41
CA GLY A 47 -3.49 12.38 -1.31
C GLY A 47 -4.20 11.09 -0.87
N ARG A 48 -3.49 10.14 -0.26
CA ARG A 48 -4.05 8.85 0.17
C ARG A 48 -4.21 8.81 1.70
N PRO A 49 -5.45 8.73 2.21
CA PRO A 49 -5.68 8.62 3.64
C PRO A 49 -4.99 7.39 4.23
N THR A 50 -4.47 7.50 5.44
CA THR A 50 -3.79 6.38 6.11
C THR A 50 -4.45 5.96 7.40
N THR A 51 -4.30 4.69 7.75
CA THR A 51 -4.62 4.17 9.09
C THR A 51 -3.48 3.30 9.55
N VAL A 52 -2.91 3.61 10.71
CA VAL A 52 -1.86 2.79 11.34
C VAL A 52 -2.50 1.93 12.42
N LEU A 53 -2.24 0.63 12.36
CA LEU A 53 -2.66 -0.35 13.34
C LEU A 53 -1.40 -0.90 14.02
N ASP A 54 -1.25 -0.70 15.32
CA ASP A 54 -0.13 -1.27 16.09
C ASP A 54 -0.67 -2.04 17.28
N HIS A 55 -0.24 -3.30 17.39
CA HIS A 55 -0.59 -4.19 18.49
C HIS A 55 0.35 -4.09 19.69
N ARG A 56 1.47 -3.36 19.56
CA ARG A 56 2.50 -3.34 20.60
C ARG A 56 2.10 -2.35 21.69
N ASP A 57 1.92 -2.85 22.90
CA ASP A 57 1.60 -2.05 24.10
C ASP A 57 2.80 -1.20 24.63
N ALA A 58 3.83 -0.91 23.82
CA ALA A 58 5.12 -0.41 24.31
C ALA A 58 5.54 0.97 23.77
N GLU A 59 6.43 1.63 24.53
CA GLU A 59 7.08 2.91 24.21
C GLU A 59 7.56 2.95 22.75
N GLY A 60 7.15 4.00 22.02
CA GLY A 60 7.44 4.13 20.58
C GLY A 60 6.25 3.83 19.66
N SER A 61 5.08 3.52 20.22
CA SER A 61 3.81 3.56 19.48
C SER A 61 3.49 4.98 19.00
N ASP A 62 3.03 5.11 17.76
CA ASP A 62 2.55 6.39 17.23
C ASP A 62 1.28 6.81 17.98
N PRO A 63 1.19 8.03 18.56
CA PRO A 63 -0.02 8.50 19.22
C PRO A 63 -1.24 8.59 18.29
N GLY A 64 -1.05 8.58 16.97
CA GLY A 64 -2.12 8.47 15.97
C GLY A 64 -2.53 7.04 15.59
N ALA A 65 -1.77 6.02 15.98
CA ALA A 65 -2.09 4.63 15.66
C ALA A 65 -3.27 4.12 16.49
N ALA A 66 -4.16 3.37 15.85
CA ALA A 66 -5.21 2.68 16.57
C ALA A 66 -4.58 1.56 17.40
N ALA A 67 -4.64 1.69 18.73
CA ALA A 67 -4.35 0.62 19.69
C ALA A 67 -5.48 -0.43 19.65
N THR A 68 -5.59 -1.12 18.52
CA THR A 68 -6.59 -2.14 18.25
C THR A 68 -5.91 -3.27 17.51
N ASP A 69 -6.38 -4.49 17.76
CA ASP A 69 -5.95 -5.66 17.04
C ASP A 69 -6.30 -5.58 15.54
N PRO A 70 -5.33 -5.61 14.60
CA PRO A 70 -5.57 -5.74 13.18
C PRO A 70 -6.64 -6.71 12.71
N ALA A 71 -6.75 -7.91 13.27
CA ALA A 71 -7.81 -8.83 12.85
C ALA A 71 -9.20 -8.24 13.23
N VAL A 72 -9.32 -7.73 14.45
CA VAL A 72 -10.54 -7.05 14.92
C VAL A 72 -10.85 -5.82 14.08
N TRP A 73 -9.85 -4.97 13.81
CA TRP A 73 -10.05 -3.75 13.03
C TRP A 73 -10.49 -4.06 11.60
N LEU A 74 -9.80 -5.00 10.92
CA LEU A 74 -10.12 -5.40 9.55
C LEU A 74 -11.51 -6.04 9.44
N SER A 75 -11.95 -6.78 10.47
CA SER A 75 -13.30 -7.35 10.50
C SER A 75 -14.41 -6.28 10.54
N ARG A 76 -14.14 -5.14 11.18
CA ARG A 76 -15.08 -4.03 11.32
C ARG A 76 -14.97 -3.00 10.20
N ASN A 77 -13.83 -2.96 9.53
CA ASN A 77 -13.49 -2.00 8.49
C ASN A 77 -13.02 -2.75 7.24
N PRO A 78 -13.91 -3.46 6.54
CA PRO A 78 -13.54 -4.21 5.35
C PRO A 78 -12.90 -3.29 4.31
N LEU A 79 -11.82 -3.77 3.69
CA LEU A 79 -11.07 -3.04 2.67
C LEU A 79 -11.60 -3.33 1.26
N GLY A 80 -11.62 -2.29 0.44
CA GLY A 80 -12.11 -2.31 -0.93
C GLY A 80 -11.01 -2.52 -1.99
N PRO A 81 -11.41 -2.59 -3.27
CA PRO A 81 -10.49 -2.76 -4.40
C PRO A 81 -9.46 -1.65 -4.59
N ASP A 82 -9.70 -0.45 -4.04
CA ASP A 82 -8.76 0.68 -4.15
C ASP A 82 -7.91 0.87 -2.88
N ASP A 83 -8.17 0.06 -1.85
CA ASP A 83 -7.45 0.09 -0.58
C ASP A 83 -6.19 -0.76 -0.63
N ALA A 84 -5.19 -0.34 0.15
CA ALA A 84 -3.95 -1.07 0.33
C ALA A 84 -3.76 -1.48 1.79
N LEU A 85 -3.22 -2.68 2.01
CA LEU A 85 -2.84 -3.21 3.32
C LEU A 85 -1.35 -3.57 3.29
N VAL A 86 -0.56 -2.96 4.18
CA VAL A 86 0.89 -3.13 4.23
C VAL A 86 1.32 -3.62 5.61
N PHE A 87 1.87 -4.83 5.68
CA PHE A 87 2.46 -5.38 6.89
C PHE A 87 3.91 -4.94 7.00
N CYS A 88 4.21 -4.16 8.04
CA CYS A 88 5.54 -3.63 8.33
C CYS A 88 6.37 -4.48 9.29
N ASP A 89 5.84 -5.61 9.74
CA ASP A 89 6.51 -6.60 10.57
C ASP A 89 6.46 -7.97 9.88
N HIS A 90 7.66 -8.50 9.59
CA HIS A 90 7.83 -9.77 8.88
C HIS A 90 7.95 -10.98 9.81
N ASP A 91 8.21 -10.74 11.09
CA ASP A 91 8.41 -11.76 12.11
C ASP A 91 7.16 -11.96 12.99
N ALA A 92 6.18 -11.05 12.89
CA ALA A 92 4.87 -11.20 13.50
C ALA A 92 4.23 -12.56 13.12
N PRO A 93 3.95 -13.44 14.10
CA PRO A 93 3.35 -14.75 13.84
C PRO A 93 1.99 -14.68 13.14
N GLN A 94 1.27 -13.57 13.35
CA GLN A 94 -0.08 -13.36 12.83
C GLN A 94 -0.09 -12.91 11.36
N THR A 95 1.05 -12.49 10.81
CA THR A 95 1.13 -11.89 9.46
C THR A 95 0.55 -12.81 8.40
N LEU A 96 0.84 -14.11 8.44
CA LEU A 96 0.33 -15.04 7.44
C LEU A 96 -1.20 -15.20 7.51
N GLU A 97 -1.78 -15.26 8.71
CA GLU A 97 -3.24 -15.33 8.86
C GLU A 97 -3.94 -14.05 8.40
N LEU A 98 -3.34 -12.89 8.68
CA LEU A 98 -3.86 -11.60 8.24
C LEU A 98 -3.77 -11.45 6.71
N LEU A 99 -2.67 -11.91 6.10
CA LEU A 99 -2.54 -12.00 4.64
C LEU A 99 -3.64 -12.87 4.04
N ARG A 100 -3.88 -14.07 4.58
CA ARG A 100 -4.95 -14.96 4.12
C ARG A 100 -6.31 -14.28 4.18
N SER A 101 -6.61 -13.61 5.30
CA SER A 101 -7.86 -12.88 5.48
C SER A 101 -8.04 -11.78 4.43
N ALA A 102 -7.01 -10.96 4.21
CA ALA A 102 -7.03 -9.88 3.22
C ALA A 102 -7.18 -10.41 1.78
N LEU A 103 -6.49 -11.51 1.45
CA LEU A 103 -6.57 -12.14 0.13
C LEU A 103 -7.93 -12.80 -0.14
N ARG A 104 -8.61 -13.32 0.89
CA ARG A 104 -10.01 -13.78 0.76
C ARG A 104 -11.00 -12.61 0.59
N GLY A 105 -10.61 -11.43 1.06
CA GLY A 105 -11.36 -10.19 0.88
C GLY A 105 -11.16 -9.52 -0.49
N ARG A 106 -11.59 -8.26 -0.58
CA ARG A 106 -11.57 -7.46 -1.81
C ARG A 106 -10.44 -6.42 -1.85
N THR A 107 -9.52 -6.41 -0.87
CA THR A 107 -8.42 -5.45 -0.79
C THR A 107 -7.60 -5.45 -2.08
N GLY A 108 -7.46 -4.31 -2.75
CA GLY A 108 -6.78 -4.23 -4.05
C GLY A 108 -5.30 -4.57 -3.99
N TYR A 109 -4.65 -4.18 -2.91
CA TYR A 109 -3.21 -4.33 -2.72
C TYR A 109 -2.91 -4.89 -1.33
N VAL A 110 -2.26 -6.05 -1.27
CA VAL A 110 -1.91 -6.74 -0.02
C VAL A 110 -0.42 -7.01 -0.03
N ALA A 111 0.33 -6.38 0.88
CA ALA A 111 1.78 -6.43 0.84
C ALA A 111 2.40 -6.71 2.19
N MET A 112 3.53 -7.39 2.16
CA MET A 112 4.34 -7.67 3.33
C MET A 112 5.78 -7.28 3.05
N MET A 113 6.34 -6.44 3.92
CA MET A 113 7.79 -6.20 3.90
C MET A 113 8.52 -7.43 4.43
N GLY A 114 9.77 -7.65 4.03
CA GLY A 114 10.58 -8.74 4.58
C GLY A 114 11.70 -9.18 3.65
N SER A 115 12.54 -10.08 4.15
CA SER A 115 13.60 -10.68 3.34
C SER A 115 13.04 -11.50 2.18
N ARG A 116 13.82 -11.63 1.08
CA ARG A 116 13.47 -12.49 -0.06
C ARG A 116 13.14 -13.92 0.36
N ARG A 117 13.92 -14.49 1.28
CA ARG A 117 13.68 -15.84 1.84
C ARG A 117 12.31 -15.94 2.53
N ARG A 118 11.92 -14.93 3.32
CA ARG A 118 10.62 -14.92 3.99
C ARG A 118 9.49 -14.76 2.98
N ALA A 119 9.68 -13.88 2.00
CA ALA A 119 8.75 -13.67 0.90
C ALA A 119 8.47 -14.97 0.13
N GLU A 120 9.51 -15.68 -0.31
CA GLU A 120 9.42 -16.96 -1.00
C GLU A 120 8.64 -18.00 -0.18
N SER A 121 8.92 -18.07 1.12
CA SER A 121 8.19 -18.96 2.03
C SER A 121 6.71 -18.63 2.12
N VAL A 122 6.35 -17.35 2.26
CA VAL A 122 4.95 -16.89 2.32
C VAL A 122 4.22 -17.20 1.01
N VAL A 123 4.83 -16.87 -0.12
CA VAL A 123 4.26 -17.12 -1.45
C VAL A 123 4.04 -18.63 -1.65
N THR A 124 5.03 -19.46 -1.31
CA THR A 124 4.93 -20.92 -1.43
C THR A 124 3.76 -21.46 -0.60
N THR A 125 3.64 -21.02 0.66
CA THR A 125 2.54 -21.45 1.54
C THR A 125 1.18 -21.04 0.98
N LEU A 126 1.02 -19.80 0.52
CA LEU A 126 -0.25 -19.31 -0.04
C LEU A 126 -0.61 -20.00 -1.36
N GLN A 127 0.37 -20.34 -2.20
CA GLN A 127 0.14 -21.12 -3.42
C GLN A 127 -0.36 -22.54 -3.12
N GLN A 128 0.16 -23.18 -2.07
CA GLN A 128 -0.28 -24.51 -1.63
C GLN A 128 -1.72 -24.52 -1.10
N GLU A 129 -2.22 -23.38 -0.62
CA GLU A 129 -3.57 -23.21 -0.07
C GLU A 129 -4.65 -22.97 -1.12
N SER A 130 -4.34 -23.13 -2.41
CA SER A 130 -5.32 -23.02 -3.52
C SER A 130 -5.99 -21.64 -3.63
N PHE A 131 -5.28 -20.56 -3.29
CA PHE A 131 -5.72 -19.21 -3.63
C PHE A 131 -5.80 -19.04 -5.16
N SER A 132 -6.79 -18.29 -5.64
CA SER A 132 -6.91 -17.99 -7.07
C SER A 132 -5.75 -17.12 -7.54
N GLU A 133 -5.41 -17.20 -8.83
CA GLU A 133 -4.40 -16.33 -9.43
C GLU A 133 -4.76 -14.85 -9.26
N GLU A 134 -6.06 -14.50 -9.28
CA GLU A 134 -6.52 -13.14 -9.03
C GLU A 134 -6.26 -12.67 -7.60
N ALA A 135 -6.39 -13.56 -6.61
CA ALA A 135 -5.99 -13.23 -5.25
C ALA A 135 -4.47 -13.04 -5.16
N LEU A 136 -3.69 -13.96 -5.73
CA LEU A 136 -2.23 -13.89 -5.70
C LEU A 136 -1.67 -12.69 -6.50
N ARG A 137 -2.36 -12.20 -7.54
CA ARG A 137 -1.97 -10.97 -8.26
C ARG A 137 -1.98 -9.72 -7.38
N ARG A 138 -2.77 -9.72 -6.31
CA ARG A 138 -2.85 -8.62 -5.34
C ARG A 138 -1.81 -8.73 -4.23
N LEU A 139 -1.02 -9.81 -4.22
CA LEU A 139 -0.01 -10.10 -3.20
C LEU A 139 1.36 -9.56 -3.62
N HIS A 140 1.91 -8.61 -2.85
CA HIS A 140 3.20 -7.96 -3.10
C HIS A 140 4.18 -8.30 -1.97
N VAL A 141 5.02 -9.31 -2.20
CA VAL A 141 5.95 -9.81 -1.18
C VAL A 141 7.29 -10.20 -1.84
N PRO A 142 8.40 -9.48 -1.55
CA PRO A 142 8.46 -8.29 -0.70
C PRO A 142 7.73 -7.10 -1.33
N ALA A 143 7.22 -6.19 -0.50
CA ALA A 143 6.62 -4.93 -0.93
C ALA A 143 7.67 -3.96 -1.50
N GLY A 144 7.26 -3.19 -2.49
CA GLY A 144 7.96 -2.05 -3.09
C GLY A 144 8.62 -2.35 -4.44
N LEU A 145 8.77 -1.28 -5.24
CA LEU A 145 9.54 -1.31 -6.48
C LEU A 145 11.04 -1.51 -6.20
N ASP A 146 11.75 -2.14 -7.13
CA ASP A 146 13.21 -2.31 -7.04
C ASP A 146 13.95 -1.01 -7.40
N ILE A 147 14.06 -0.11 -6.42
CA ILE A 147 14.79 1.16 -6.53
C ILE A 147 16.14 1.14 -5.81
N GLY A 148 16.58 -0.01 -5.29
CA GLY A 148 17.89 -0.23 -4.65
C GLY A 148 18.11 0.40 -3.26
N GLY A 149 17.19 1.26 -2.81
CA GLY A 149 17.29 1.98 -1.54
C GLY A 149 17.19 1.08 -0.31
N LYS A 150 17.80 1.52 0.80
CA LYS A 150 17.83 0.80 2.09
C LYS A 150 17.47 1.68 3.28
N ALA A 151 17.47 3.00 3.13
CA ALA A 151 17.00 3.90 4.16
C ALA A 151 15.47 3.77 4.30
N PRO A 152 14.90 3.98 5.51
CA PRO A 152 13.46 3.85 5.72
C PRO A 152 12.60 4.67 4.76
N GLY A 153 13.03 5.91 4.43
CA GLY A 153 12.35 6.77 3.46
C GLY A 153 12.41 6.25 2.03
N GLU A 154 13.53 5.63 1.63
CA GLU A 154 13.65 5.03 0.29
C GLU A 154 12.77 3.78 0.16
N ILE A 155 12.76 2.93 1.20
CA ILE A 155 11.87 1.76 1.24
C ILE A 155 10.41 2.20 1.22
N ALA A 156 10.04 3.19 2.03
CA ALA A 156 8.69 3.72 2.04
C ALA A 156 8.28 4.30 0.67
N LEU A 157 9.19 5.04 0.03
CA LEU A 157 8.97 5.57 -1.32
C LEU A 157 8.73 4.45 -2.33
N SER A 158 9.51 3.37 -2.28
CA SER A 158 9.34 2.23 -3.18
C SER A 158 8.00 1.53 -2.99
N VAL A 159 7.55 1.38 -1.75
CA VAL A 159 6.25 0.81 -1.40
C VAL A 159 5.11 1.70 -1.88
N VAL A 160 5.12 3.00 -1.55
CA VAL A 160 4.04 3.90 -1.98
C VAL A 160 3.99 4.02 -3.50
N ALA A 161 5.14 4.06 -4.17
CA ALA A 161 5.20 4.05 -5.63
C ALA A 161 4.61 2.76 -6.24
N GLU A 162 4.89 1.59 -5.66
CA GLU A 162 4.29 0.32 -6.10
C GLU A 162 2.77 0.33 -5.93
N ILE A 163 2.26 0.83 -4.80
CA ILE A 163 0.82 0.89 -4.56
C ILE A 163 0.14 1.81 -5.57
N VAL A 164 0.72 2.99 -5.84
CA VAL A 164 0.20 3.92 -6.85
C VAL A 164 0.23 3.26 -8.22
N ALA A 165 1.35 2.67 -8.63
CA ALA A 165 1.46 1.98 -9.92
C ALA A 165 0.40 0.88 -10.06
N SER A 166 0.23 0.04 -9.04
CA SER A 166 -0.77 -1.05 -9.00
C SER A 166 -2.21 -0.53 -9.14
N ALA A 167 -2.57 0.56 -8.44
CA ALA A 167 -3.91 1.17 -8.53
C ALA A 167 -4.26 1.66 -9.96
N TYR A 168 -3.25 2.08 -10.72
CA TYR A 168 -3.38 2.49 -12.12
C TYR A 168 -3.07 1.36 -13.13
N GLY A 169 -2.83 0.13 -12.69
CA GLY A 169 -2.47 -1.00 -13.56
C GLY A 169 -1.15 -0.80 -14.30
N ARG A 170 -0.18 -0.14 -13.67
CA ARG A 170 1.15 0.17 -14.20
C ARG A 170 2.22 -0.63 -13.45
N SER A 171 3.37 -0.81 -14.09
CA SER A 171 4.52 -1.54 -13.53
C SER A 171 5.47 -0.66 -12.69
N GLY A 172 5.40 0.67 -12.83
CA GLY A 172 6.40 1.58 -12.28
C GLY A 172 7.72 1.61 -13.06
N ALA A 173 7.76 1.03 -14.26
CA ALA A 173 8.91 1.14 -15.17
C ALA A 173 9.12 2.60 -15.65
N PRO A 174 10.35 2.95 -16.08
CA PRO A 174 10.63 4.27 -16.65
C PRO A 174 9.70 4.60 -17.82
N MET A 175 9.06 5.78 -17.81
CA MET A 175 8.15 6.22 -18.89
C MET A 175 8.81 6.25 -20.28
N ARG A 176 10.14 6.42 -20.35
CA ARG A 176 10.88 6.36 -21.62
C ARG A 176 10.84 4.99 -22.28
N ASP A 177 10.54 3.94 -21.52
CA ASP A 177 10.43 2.57 -22.03
C ASP A 177 9.05 2.36 -22.70
N ASP A 178 8.07 3.23 -22.44
CA ASP A 178 6.76 3.28 -23.11
C ASP A 178 6.78 4.17 -24.38
N LEU A 179 7.88 4.87 -24.66
CA LEU A 179 8.06 5.68 -25.87
C LEU A 179 8.50 4.77 -27.03
N GLY A 180 7.53 4.10 -27.65
CA GLY A 180 7.71 3.43 -28.95
C GLY A 180 7.89 4.39 -30.10
#